data_AF-A0A957AQX7-F1
#
_entry.id   AF-A0A957AQX7-F1
#
_cell.length_a   1.000
_cell.length_b   1.000
_cell.length_c   1.000
_cell.angle_alpha   90.00
_cell.angle_beta   90.00
_cell.angle_gamma   90.00
#
_symmetry.space_group_name_H-M   'P 1'
#
loop_
_entity.id
_entity.type
_entity.pdbx_description
1 polymer ?
#
loop_
_entity_poly.entity_id
_entity_poly.type
_entity_poly.pdbx_seq_one_letter_code
_entity_poly.pdbx_strand_id
1 'polypeptide(L)'
;MSDSEKTPRLLDLSRAELVDYMRALGQPSYRADQVRQWLYKQLVTDPAEMTSLPLALREQLADEASGAVLTPVVETHSSDGQTTKTLFRLHDGQLIETVLMRYHRR
;
A
#
# COMPACT_ATOMS: atom_id res chain seq x y z
N MET A 1 -11.71 -14.21 -17.61
CA MET A 1 -12.95 -14.06 -16.84
C MET A 1 -12.90 -12.71 -16.16
N SER A 2 -13.74 -11.79 -16.66
CA SER A 2 -14.19 -10.55 -16.02
C SER A 2 -13.13 -9.53 -15.57
N ASP A 3 -12.73 -8.63 -16.48
CA ASP A 3 -12.35 -7.25 -16.15
C ASP A 3 -13.54 -6.62 -15.40
N SER A 4 -13.51 -6.67 -14.06
CA SER A 4 -14.40 -5.87 -13.22
C SER A 4 -13.76 -4.50 -13.06
N GLU A 5 -14.55 -3.44 -13.23
CA GLU A 5 -14.17 -2.03 -13.11
C GLU A 5 -13.13 -1.81 -12.01
N LYS A 6 -11.90 -1.45 -12.43
CA LYS A 6 -10.71 -1.44 -11.57
C LYS A 6 -10.76 -0.27 -10.60
N THR A 7 -11.29 -0.52 -9.40
CA THR A 7 -11.00 0.26 -8.20
C THR A 7 -9.49 0.55 -8.12
N PRO A 8 -9.04 1.82 -8.26
CA PRO A 8 -7.62 2.13 -8.30
C PRO A 8 -6.98 1.80 -6.96
N ARG A 9 -5.88 1.04 -6.98
CA ARG A 9 -5.11 0.77 -5.76
C ARG A 9 -4.18 1.95 -5.51
N LEU A 10 -4.19 2.49 -4.29
CA LEU A 10 -3.40 3.68 -3.96
C LEU A 10 -1.88 3.47 -4.14
N LEU A 11 -1.41 2.23 -3.97
CA LEU A 11 -0.01 1.85 -4.18
C LEU A 11 0.40 1.75 -5.65
N ASP A 12 -0.56 1.61 -6.57
CA ASP A 12 -0.29 1.52 -8.02
C ASP A 12 -0.18 2.91 -8.65
N LEU A 13 -0.64 3.96 -7.96
CA LEU A 13 -0.63 5.33 -8.46
C LEU A 13 0.72 6.01 -8.20
N SER A 14 1.30 6.59 -9.25
CA SER A 14 2.38 7.57 -9.11
C SER A 14 1.90 8.81 -8.36
N ARG A 15 2.84 9.67 -7.94
CA ARG A 15 2.49 10.94 -7.29
C ARG A 15 1.58 11.80 -8.18
N ALA A 16 1.85 11.87 -9.47
CA ALA A 16 1.07 12.69 -10.40
C ALA A 16 -0.35 12.14 -10.55
N GLU A 17 -0.48 10.82 -10.75
CA GLU A 17 -1.79 10.16 -10.84
C GLU A 17 -2.59 10.29 -9.54
N LEU A 18 -1.93 10.23 -8.38
CA LEU A 18 -2.61 10.44 -7.10
C LEU A 18 -3.07 11.89 -6.93
N VAL A 19 -2.33 12.88 -7.44
CA VAL A 19 -2.80 14.28 -7.46
C VAL A 19 -4.04 14.43 -8.33
N ASP A 20 -4.04 13.82 -9.52
CA ASP A 20 -5.18 13.88 -10.42
C ASP A 20 -6.39 13.11 -9.87
N TYR A 21 -6.15 11.99 -9.19
CA TYR A 21 -7.16 11.25 -8.45
C TYR A 21 -7.78 12.13 -7.36
N MET A 22 -6.98 12.80 -6.52
CA MET A 22 -7.51 13.71 -5.49
C MET A 22 -8.34 14.84 -6.10
N ARG A 23 -7.92 15.41 -7.23
CA ARG A 23 -8.69 16.45 -7.94
C ARG A 23 -10.03 15.91 -8.46
N ALA A 24 -10.06 14.69 -8.99
CA ALA A 24 -11.28 14.04 -9.45
C ALA A 24 -12.28 13.82 -8.30
N LEU A 25 -11.78 13.56 -7.08
CA LEU A 25 -12.59 13.46 -5.86
C LEU A 25 -12.96 14.83 -5.26
N GLY A 26 -12.65 15.94 -5.94
CA GLY A 26 -12.89 17.30 -5.43
C GLY A 26 -11.99 17.72 -4.27
N GLN A 27 -10.90 16.98 -4.01
CA GLN A 27 -9.95 17.25 -2.93
C GLN A 27 -8.79 18.15 -3.37
N PRO A 28 -8.22 18.95 -2.46
CA PRO A 28 -7.01 19.70 -2.73
C PRO A 28 -5.81 18.79 -3.09
N SER A 29 -4.98 19.21 -4.03
CA SER A 29 -3.84 18.42 -4.52
C SER A 29 -2.84 18.01 -3.45
N TYR A 30 -2.70 18.78 -2.37
CA TYR A 30 -1.78 18.45 -1.27
C TYR A 30 -2.20 17.18 -0.50
N ARG A 31 -3.47 16.75 -0.59
CA ARG A 31 -3.95 15.50 0.02
C ARG A 31 -3.22 14.27 -0.56
N ALA A 32 -2.75 14.34 -1.80
CA ALA A 32 -1.95 13.27 -2.40
C ALA A 32 -0.64 13.05 -1.62
N ASP A 33 0.04 14.12 -1.20
CA ASP A 33 1.28 14.00 -0.43
C ASP A 33 1.02 13.44 0.98
N GLN A 34 -0.13 13.74 1.59
CA GLN A 34 -0.53 13.15 2.86
C GLN A 34 -0.79 11.65 2.74
N VAL A 35 -1.55 11.22 1.72
CA VAL A 35 -1.78 9.81 1.42
C VAL A 35 -0.45 9.08 1.20
N ARG A 36 0.48 9.66 0.42
CA ARG A 36 1.82 9.07 0.20
C ARG A 36 2.64 8.99 1.48
N GLN A 37 2.54 9.97 2.37
CA GLN A 37 3.21 9.92 3.67
C GLN A 37 2.69 8.73 4.49
N TRP A 38 1.38 8.48 4.51
CA TRP A 38 0.83 7.30 5.18
C TRP A 38 1.34 6.00 4.57
N LEU A 39 1.25 5.86 3.24
CA LEU A 39 1.63 4.64 2.54
C LEU A 39 3.13 4.32 2.64
N TYR A 40 4.00 5.30 2.37
CA TYR A 40 5.43 5.05 2.17
C TYR A 40 6.32 5.47 3.35
N LYS A 41 5.83 6.29 4.29
CA LYS A 41 6.58 6.68 5.49
C LYS A 41 6.04 6.02 6.75
N GLN A 42 4.72 5.95 6.89
CA GLN A 42 4.07 5.32 8.04
C GLN A 42 3.75 3.84 7.81
N LEU A 43 3.85 3.37 6.56
CA LEU A 43 3.59 1.99 6.16
C LEU A 43 2.15 1.53 6.47
N VAL A 44 1.21 2.48 6.44
CA VAL A 44 -0.22 2.25 6.67
C VAL A 44 -0.91 2.14 5.33
N THR A 45 -1.59 1.01 5.10
CA THR A 45 -2.29 0.70 3.85
C THR A 45 -3.80 0.82 3.95
N ASP A 46 -4.36 0.88 5.16
CA ASP A 46 -5.78 1.12 5.37
C ASP A 46 -6.06 2.64 5.39
N PRO A 47 -6.87 3.18 4.45
CA PRO A 47 -7.29 4.58 4.47
C PRO A 47 -8.00 4.99 5.77
N ALA A 48 -8.69 4.07 6.45
CA ALA A 48 -9.38 4.35 7.70
C ALA A 48 -8.43 4.81 8.83
N GLU A 49 -7.17 4.37 8.78
CA GLU A 49 -6.13 4.72 9.75
C GLU A 49 -5.42 6.05 9.46
N MET A 50 -5.67 6.67 8.29
CA MET A 50 -4.98 7.89 7.85
C MET A 50 -5.54 9.16 8.54
N THR A 51 -5.34 9.31 9.84
CA THR A 51 -5.99 10.33 10.70
C THR A 51 -5.76 11.79 10.31
N SER A 52 -4.79 12.11 9.46
CA SER A 52 -4.62 13.46 8.90
C SER A 52 -5.63 13.80 7.80
N LEU A 53 -6.34 12.80 7.27
CA LEU A 53 -7.42 12.95 6.30
C LEU A 53 -8.77 13.11 7.03
N PRO A 54 -9.69 13.95 6.52
CA PRO A 54 -11.05 14.04 7.05
C PRO A 54 -11.75 12.69 6.99
N LEU A 55 -12.67 12.43 7.93
CA LEU A 55 -13.41 11.16 8.00
C LEU A 55 -14.05 10.79 6.67
N ALA A 56 -14.77 11.72 6.04
CA ALA A 56 -15.43 11.49 4.75
C ALA A 56 -14.46 11.05 3.64
N LEU A 57 -13.22 11.60 3.62
CA LEU A 57 -12.21 11.19 2.66
C LEU A 57 -11.64 9.80 2.98
N ARG A 58 -11.50 9.46 4.27
CA ARG A 58 -11.06 8.11 4.67
C ARG A 58 -12.08 7.04 4.26
N GLU A 59 -13.36 7.30 4.50
CA GLU A 59 -14.46 6.43 4.10
C GLU A 59 -14.50 6.27 2.58
N GLN A 60 -14.46 7.38 1.84
CA GLN A 60 -14.45 7.35 0.38
C GLN A 60 -13.25 6.57 -0.18
N LEU A 61 -12.05 6.77 0.36
CA LEU A 61 -10.87 6.03 -0.06
C LEU A 61 -10.95 4.55 0.33
N ALA A 62 -11.55 4.20 1.46
CA ALA A 62 -11.72 2.80 1.87
C ALA A 62 -12.67 2.05 0.92
N ASP A 63 -13.71 2.73 0.42
CA ASP A 63 -14.68 2.17 -0.52
C ASP A 63 -14.14 2.10 -1.97
N GLU A 64 -13.43 3.16 -2.39
CA GLU A 64 -13.01 3.35 -3.79
C GLU A 64 -11.54 3.00 -4.07
N ALA A 65 -10.72 2.72 -3.05
CA ALA A 65 -9.28 2.48 -3.23
C ALA A 65 -8.65 1.58 -2.14
N SER A 66 -8.41 0.31 -2.45
CA SER A 66 -7.73 -0.61 -1.53
C SER A 66 -6.22 -0.37 -1.47
N GLY A 67 -5.60 -0.46 -0.29
CA GLY A 67 -4.16 -0.23 -0.11
C GLY A 67 -3.29 -1.46 0.16
N ALA A 68 -3.82 -2.66 0.43
CA ALA A 68 -3.01 -3.85 0.69
C ALA A 68 -3.19 -4.93 -0.39
N VAL A 69 -2.09 -5.38 -0.98
CA VAL A 69 -2.09 -6.38 -2.09
C VAL A 69 -1.40 -7.69 -1.69
N LEU A 70 -0.60 -7.66 -0.61
CA LEU A 70 0.24 -8.78 -0.19
C LEU A 70 -0.16 -9.23 1.21
N THR A 71 -0.48 -10.52 1.35
CA THR A 71 -0.71 -11.14 2.65
C THR A 71 0.51 -11.99 3.02
N PRO A 72 1.24 -11.69 4.11
CA PRO A 72 2.33 -12.55 4.57
C PRO A 72 1.75 -13.91 5.02
N VAL A 73 2.33 -15.00 4.52
CA VAL A 73 1.89 -16.38 4.82
C VAL A 73 2.89 -17.05 5.75
N VAL A 74 4.18 -16.96 5.44
CA VAL A 74 5.26 -17.60 6.19
C VAL A 74 6.46 -16.67 6.20
N GLU A 75 7.10 -16.57 7.35
CA GLU A 75 8.40 -15.93 7.50
C GLU A 75 9.43 -16.96 7.99
N THR A 76 10.63 -16.91 7.43
CA THR A 76 11.74 -17.79 7.80
C THR A 76 13.00 -16.97 7.97
N HIS A 77 13.79 -17.29 8.99
CA HIS A 77 15.01 -16.56 9.34
C HIS A 77 16.24 -17.43 9.15
N SER A 78 17.35 -16.83 8.70
CA SER A 78 18.66 -17.46 8.73
C SER A 78 19.11 -17.72 10.17
N SER A 79 20.06 -18.63 10.35
CA SER A 79 20.61 -18.99 11.67
C SER A 79 21.23 -17.82 12.43
N ASP A 80 21.76 -16.82 11.71
CA ASP A 80 22.36 -15.60 12.27
C ASP A 80 21.37 -14.42 12.40
N GLY A 81 20.11 -14.62 11.98
CA GLY A 81 19.05 -13.62 11.99
C GLY A 81 19.24 -12.43 11.05
N GLN A 82 20.25 -12.43 10.18
CA GLN A 82 20.52 -11.30 9.28
C GLN A 82 19.74 -11.37 7.96
N THR A 83 19.19 -12.53 7.63
CA THR A 83 18.36 -12.74 6.44
C THR A 83 16.98 -13.21 6.83
N THR A 84 15.97 -12.49 6.38
CA THR A 84 14.56 -12.87 6.51
C THR A 84 14.00 -13.15 5.12
N LYS A 85 13.42 -14.33 4.93
CA LYS A 85 12.64 -14.68 3.74
C LYS A 85 11.16 -14.66 4.10
N THR A 86 10.36 -13.91 3.35
CA THR A 86 8.91 -13.80 3.56
C THR A 86 8.17 -14.28 2.31
N LEU A 87 7.29 -15.26 2.49
CA LEU A 87 6.35 -15.74 1.48
C LEU A 87 5.07 -14.92 1.56
N PHE A 88 4.70 -14.28 0.46
CA PHE A 88 3.46 -13.52 0.33
C PHE A 88 2.48 -14.23 -0.59
N ARG A 89 1.19 -14.13 -0.24
CA ARG A 89 0.08 -14.45 -1.12
C ARG A 89 -0.41 -13.18 -1.81
N LEU A 90 -0.55 -13.26 -3.13
CA LEU A 90 -1.14 -12.25 -3.97
C LEU A 90 -2.67 -12.38 -4.00
N HIS A 91 -3.34 -11.35 -4.48
CA HIS A 91 -4.80 -11.31 -4.63
C HIS A 91 -5.39 -12.44 -5.51
N ASP A 92 -4.61 -12.97 -6.46
CA ASP A 92 -4.99 -14.09 -7.33
C ASP A 92 -4.65 -15.47 -6.73
N GLY A 93 -4.21 -15.50 -5.47
CA GLY A 93 -3.81 -16.70 -4.75
C GLY A 93 -2.41 -17.21 -5.10
N GLN A 94 -1.71 -16.59 -6.07
CA GLN A 94 -0.33 -16.94 -6.37
C GLN A 94 0.60 -16.53 -5.23
N LEU A 95 1.77 -17.16 -5.19
CA LEU A 95 2.76 -16.95 -4.14
C LEU A 95 4.03 -16.32 -4.71
N ILE A 96 4.58 -15.35 -3.99
CA ILE A 96 5.90 -14.75 -4.26
C ILE A 96 6.74 -14.75 -3.00
N GLU A 97 8.06 -14.78 -3.15
CA GLU A 97 9.00 -14.66 -2.03
C GLU A 97 9.77 -13.34 -2.12
N THR A 98 10.02 -12.72 -0.97
CA THR A 98 10.99 -11.63 -0.85
C THR A 98 12.07 -12.01 0.16
N VAL A 99 13.27 -11.46 -0.02
CA VAL A 99 14.41 -11.68 0.88
C VAL A 99 14.94 -10.34 1.36
N LEU A 100 14.85 -10.09 2.66
CA LEU A 100 15.45 -8.95 3.34
C LEU A 100 16.79 -9.36 3.92
N MET A 101 17.87 -8.76 3.43
CA MET A 101 19.22 -8.94 3.95
C MET A 101 19.67 -7.68 4.70
N ARG A 102 20.10 -7.85 5.94
CA ARG A 102 20.63 -6.78 6.79
C ARG A 102 22.15 -6.82 6.76
N TYR A 103 22.76 -5.70 6.39
CA TYR A 103 24.21 -5.54 6.38
C TYR A 103 24.62 -4.55 7.47
N HIS A 104 25.68 -4.90 8.20
CA HIS A 104 26.12 -4.18 9.40
C HIS A 104 26.81 -2.85 9.06
N ARG A 105 27.24 -2.67 7.80
CA ARG A 105 27.87 -1.44 7.26
C ARG A 105 27.50 -1.28 5.78
N ARG A 106 27.23 -0.05 5.35
CA ARG A 106 27.23 0.38 3.94
C ARG A 106 28.55 1.08 3.66
#